data_AF-A0A0N5AA69-F1
#
_entry.id   AF-A0A0N5AA69-F1
#
_cell.length_a   1.000
_cell.length_b   1.000
_cell.length_c   1.000
_cell.angle_alpha   90.00
_cell.angle_beta   90.00
_cell.angle_gamma   90.00
#
_symmetry.space_group_name_H-M   'P 1'
#
loop_
_entity.id
_entity.type
_entity.pdbx_description
1 polymer ?
#
loop_
_entity_poly.entity_id
_entity_poly.type
_entity_poly.pdbx_seq_one_letter_code
_entity_poly.pdbx_strand_id
1 'polypeptide(L)'
;VSFSTYFVTQNQSNYNDLAKNTSERSKSVEKTVVLENLCSTVFNVCYMVVDNLDFNRFNLVLYYIYIYFPLFLNNDSSRWNVDHLHLQVQYVATMIALPFGTSALDVKANLNSSVVAMIGLGGGSLSILAFFFHIIGFYYWKYLLYIVVVEIDPTVVQIASRWFNVTNDEYHRVIVDDGKNFLLKSARKRIRYSVIFLDACGDDSILSCPVSSFLDDEVLELVANELITSSGILFTH
;
A
#
# COMPACT_ATOMS: atom_id res chain seq x y z
N VAL A 1 21.59 13.17 7.40
CA VAL A 1 21.66 11.74 7.07
C VAL A 1 20.23 11.31 6.84
N SER A 2 19.89 10.92 5.62
CA SER A 2 18.55 10.43 5.27
C SER A 2 18.56 8.93 5.51
N PHE A 3 17.56 8.42 6.23
CA PHE A 3 17.39 6.99 6.45
C PHE A 3 16.07 6.58 5.81
N SER A 4 16.06 5.43 5.16
CA SER A 4 14.85 4.87 4.56
C SER A 4 14.64 3.47 5.10
N THR A 5 13.42 3.20 5.55
CA THR A 5 12.98 1.86 5.93
C THR A 5 12.07 1.35 4.84
N TYR A 6 12.43 0.20 4.27
CA TYR A 6 11.67 -0.41 3.19
C TYR A 6 11.49 -1.90 3.46
N PHE A 7 10.52 -2.51 2.79
CA PHE A 7 10.33 -3.95 2.85
C PHE A 7 10.75 -4.62 1.54
N VAL A 8 11.43 -5.75 1.66
CA VAL A 8 11.91 -6.56 0.52
C VAL A 8 11.24 -7.92 0.59
N THR A 9 10.73 -8.39 -0.55
CA THR A 9 10.23 -9.76 -0.72
C THR A 9 11.37 -10.68 -1.15
N GLN A 10 11.51 -11.84 -0.51
CA GLN A 10 12.41 -12.89 -0.97
C GLN A 10 11.76 -14.27 -0.91
N ASN A 11 12.09 -15.12 -1.90
CA ASN A 11 11.70 -16.53 -1.91
C ASN A 11 12.44 -17.31 -0.81
N GLN A 12 11.71 -18.19 -0.12
CA GLN A 12 12.21 -18.94 1.04
C GLN A 12 13.46 -19.79 0.74
N SER A 13 13.64 -20.25 -0.50
CA SER A 13 14.82 -21.01 -0.92
C SER A 13 16.12 -20.19 -0.95
N ASN A 14 16.05 -18.90 -1.30
CA ASN A 14 17.23 -18.02 -1.38
C ASN A 14 17.72 -17.55 0.01
N TYR A 15 16.88 -17.66 1.04
CA TYR A 15 17.23 -17.29 2.42
C TYR A 15 18.36 -18.17 2.99
N ASN A 16 18.31 -19.48 2.72
CA ASN A 16 19.31 -20.43 3.24
C ASN A 16 20.73 -20.16 2.69
N ASP A 17 20.84 -19.51 1.53
CA ASP A 17 22.12 -19.16 0.92
C ASP A 17 22.67 -17.81 1.40
N LEU A 18 21.80 -16.85 1.75
CA LEU A 18 22.21 -15.57 2.34
C LEU A 18 22.64 -15.72 3.81
N ALA A 19 21.89 -16.49 4.61
CA ALA A 19 22.24 -16.77 6.01
C ALA A 19 23.57 -17.53 6.16
N LYS A 20 23.95 -18.34 5.16
CA LYS A 20 25.27 -19.01 5.09
C LYS A 20 26.38 -18.07 4.61
N ASN A 21 26.11 -17.18 3.67
CA ASN A 21 27.13 -16.26 3.14
C ASN A 21 27.45 -15.07 4.05
N THR A 22 26.60 -14.77 5.04
CA THR A 22 26.88 -13.73 6.04
C THR A 22 28.04 -14.05 7.00
N SER A 23 28.55 -15.28 7.05
CA SER A 23 29.71 -15.61 7.90
C SER A 23 31.08 -15.41 7.25
N GLU A 24 31.18 -15.13 5.95
CA GLU A 24 32.49 -15.18 5.25
C GLU A 24 32.85 -14.03 4.28
N ARG A 25 32.13 -12.91 4.23
CA ARG A 25 32.58 -11.76 3.41
C ARG A 25 32.62 -10.44 4.17
N SER A 26 33.79 -10.15 4.75
CA SER A 26 34.18 -8.79 5.12
C SER A 26 34.76 -8.03 3.91
N LYS A 27 34.49 -6.71 3.89
CA LYS A 27 35.12 -5.62 3.08
C LYS A 27 34.32 -5.01 1.92
N SER A 28 33.12 -4.50 2.24
CA SER A 28 32.63 -3.16 1.88
C SER A 28 31.31 -2.99 2.63
N VAL A 29 31.32 -2.31 3.77
CA VAL A 29 30.20 -2.35 4.72
C VAL A 29 29.04 -1.48 4.22
N GLU A 30 28.22 -2.01 3.32
CA GLU A 30 26.80 -1.64 3.23
C GLU A 30 26.20 -1.90 4.61
N LYS A 31 25.91 -0.84 5.38
CA LYS A 31 25.23 -0.99 6.67
C LYS A 31 23.73 -1.10 6.45
N THR A 32 23.29 -2.21 5.87
CA THR A 32 21.88 -2.60 5.87
C THR A 32 21.62 -3.40 7.15
N VAL A 33 20.68 -2.94 7.96
CA VAL A 33 20.26 -3.63 9.19
C VAL A 33 18.87 -4.20 8.96
N VAL A 34 18.72 -5.52 9.09
CA VAL A 34 17.40 -6.15 9.08
C VAL A 34 16.75 -5.92 10.43
N LEU A 35 15.62 -5.22 10.44
CA LEU A 35 14.88 -4.86 11.63
C LEU A 35 13.87 -5.94 12.02
N GLU A 36 13.17 -6.50 11.03
CA GLU A 36 12.19 -7.57 11.24
C GLU A 36 12.12 -8.46 10.00
N ASN A 37 11.80 -9.74 10.22
CA ASN A 37 11.55 -10.71 9.16
C ASN A 37 10.26 -11.46 9.49
N LEU A 38 9.29 -11.40 8.57
CA LEU A 38 7.99 -12.03 8.72
C LEU A 38 7.67 -12.79 7.45
N CYS A 39 7.32 -14.07 7.60
CA CYS A 39 6.95 -14.89 6.45
C CYS A 39 5.44 -14.86 6.25
N SER A 40 5.04 -14.80 4.98
CA SER A 40 3.64 -14.90 4.59
C SER A 40 3.09 -16.28 4.95
N THR A 41 1.82 -16.31 5.33
CA THR A 41 1.06 -17.56 5.49
C THR A 41 0.21 -17.88 4.25
N VAL A 42 0.11 -16.93 3.32
CA VAL A 42 -0.68 -17.01 2.09
C VAL A 42 0.22 -17.32 0.90
N PHE A 43 1.37 -16.68 0.86
CA PHE A 43 2.39 -16.81 -0.17
C PHE A 43 3.62 -17.52 0.40
N ASN A 44 4.44 -18.15 -0.45
CA ASN A 44 5.66 -18.82 0.01
C ASN A 44 6.88 -17.87 0.06
N VAL A 45 6.65 -16.65 0.55
CA VAL A 45 7.63 -15.56 0.56
C VAL A 45 7.81 -15.01 1.97
N CYS A 46 8.99 -14.47 2.25
CA CYS A 46 9.25 -13.72 3.47
C CYS A 46 9.53 -12.25 3.16
N TYR A 47 9.01 -11.38 4.01
CA TYR A 47 9.17 -9.95 3.96
C TYR A 47 10.20 -9.53 5.00
N MET A 48 11.19 -8.78 4.57
CA MET A 48 12.21 -8.21 5.44
C MET A 48 12.05 -6.71 5.52
N VAL A 49 11.87 -6.17 6.72
CA VAL A 49 11.96 -4.74 6.99
C VAL A 49 13.42 -4.41 7.23
N VAL A 50 13.97 -3.51 6.42
CA VAL A 50 15.39 -3.17 6.49
C VAL A 50 15.59 -1.67 6.62
N ASP A 51 16.60 -1.29 7.39
CA ASP A 51 17.12 0.06 7.50
C ASP A 51 18.40 0.19 6.67
N ASN A 52 18.47 1.20 5.81
CA ASN A 52 19.68 1.49 5.05
C ASN A 52 20.31 2.81 5.51
N LEU A 53 21.49 2.71 6.11
CA LEU A 53 22.22 3.84 6.67
C LEU A 53 23.15 4.55 5.66
N ASP A 54 23.32 4.04 4.42
CA ASP A 54 24.18 4.63 3.38
C ASP A 54 23.44 4.84 2.06
N PHE A 55 23.29 6.11 1.68
CA PHE A 55 22.46 6.56 0.57
C PHE A 55 23.33 6.81 -0.68
N ASN A 56 23.53 5.79 -1.53
CA ASN A 56 24.05 5.97 -2.90
C ASN A 56 23.98 4.66 -3.71
N ARG A 57 22.79 4.18 -4.12
CA ARG A 57 22.49 3.53 -5.42
C ARG A 57 21.16 2.75 -5.40
N PHE A 58 20.57 2.69 -6.60
CA PHE A 58 19.39 1.93 -7.00
C PHE A 58 19.56 0.42 -6.78
N ASN A 59 18.92 -0.12 -5.74
CA ASN A 59 18.59 -1.55 -5.67
C ASN A 59 17.08 -1.67 -5.78
N LEU A 60 16.60 -2.62 -6.59
CA LEU A 60 15.17 -2.91 -6.79
C LEU A 60 14.53 -3.30 -5.45
N VAL A 61 13.93 -2.30 -4.82
CA VAL A 61 13.18 -2.38 -3.58
C VAL A 61 11.76 -2.02 -3.94
N LEU A 62 10.84 -2.95 -3.69
CA LEU A 62 9.50 -2.89 -4.26
C LEU A 62 8.64 -1.74 -3.71
N TYR A 63 8.91 -1.22 -2.51
CA TYR A 63 8.25 -0.01 -2.00
C TYR A 63 9.17 0.76 -1.04
N TYR A 64 9.53 1.99 -1.40
CA TYR A 64 10.26 2.90 -0.51
C TYR A 64 9.27 3.72 0.32
N ILE A 65 9.45 3.72 1.65
CA ILE A 65 8.75 4.62 2.55
C ILE A 65 9.81 5.36 3.38
N TYR A 66 9.75 6.69 3.39
CA TYR A 66 10.73 7.52 4.10
C TYR A 66 10.28 7.73 5.52
N ILE A 67 11.23 7.71 6.45
CA ILE A 67 10.97 7.93 7.87
C ILE A 67 11.61 9.25 8.29
N TYR A 68 10.86 10.08 9.01
CA TYR A 68 11.32 11.37 9.49
C TYR A 68 12.28 11.23 10.68
N PHE A 69 13.45 11.86 10.58
CA PHE A 69 14.45 11.93 11.65
C PHE A 69 14.25 13.18 12.51
N PRO A 70 13.75 13.08 13.76
CA PRO A 70 13.86 14.19 14.70
C PRO A 70 15.34 14.34 15.09
N LEU A 71 15.90 15.54 14.85
CA LEU A 71 17.34 15.85 14.96
C LEU A 71 17.98 15.58 16.35
N PHE A 72 17.17 15.21 17.34
CA PHE A 72 17.58 14.83 18.68
C PHE A 72 16.65 13.73 19.18
N LEU A 73 16.97 12.45 18.97
CA LEU A 73 16.67 11.29 19.83
C LEU A 73 16.88 9.97 19.08
N ASN A 74 17.72 9.10 19.65
CA ASN A 74 17.88 7.66 19.39
C ASN A 74 18.20 7.17 17.96
N ASN A 75 19.29 6.40 17.86
CA ASN A 75 19.71 5.61 16.68
C ASN A 75 18.79 4.41 16.37
N ASP A 76 17.61 4.34 16.97
CA ASP A 76 16.66 3.23 16.81
C ASP A 76 15.53 3.67 15.86
N SER A 77 15.68 3.35 14.58
CA SER A 77 14.74 3.71 13.50
C SER A 77 13.38 3.03 13.64
N SER A 78 13.27 1.99 14.48
CA SER A 78 11.97 1.35 14.80
C SER A 78 10.98 2.26 15.52
N ARG A 79 11.46 3.37 16.07
CA ARG A 79 10.64 4.32 16.85
C ARG A 79 10.33 5.61 16.10
N TRP A 80 10.77 5.73 14.86
CA TRP A 80 10.64 6.97 14.12
C TRP A 80 9.32 7.00 13.37
N ASN A 81 8.79 8.21 13.20
CA ASN A 81 7.54 8.41 12.48
C ASN A 81 7.79 8.41 10.97
N VAL A 82 6.87 7.78 10.25
CA VAL A 82 6.92 7.70 8.80
C VAL A 82 6.52 9.03 8.18
N ASP A 83 7.30 9.50 7.20
CA ASP A 83 6.93 10.64 6.35
C ASP A 83 6.06 10.15 5.19
N HIS A 84 4.76 10.32 5.35
CA HIS A 84 3.76 9.95 4.35
C HIS A 84 3.61 10.98 3.22
N LEU A 85 4.31 12.11 3.27
CA LEU A 85 4.22 13.19 2.29
C LEU A 85 5.23 13.05 1.15
N HIS A 86 6.23 12.18 1.32
CA HIS A 86 7.25 11.95 0.32
C HIS A 86 6.89 10.76 -0.59
N LEU A 87 6.31 11.06 -1.76
CA LEU A 87 6.02 10.07 -2.80
C LEU A 87 7.22 9.90 -3.74
N GLN A 88 7.81 8.71 -3.78
CA GLN A 88 8.80 8.38 -4.80
C GLN A 88 8.22 7.70 -6.04
N VAL A 89 7.01 7.14 -5.93
CA VAL A 89 6.43 6.34 -7.00
C VAL A 89 5.37 7.16 -7.74
N GLN A 90 5.65 7.48 -9.01
CA GLN A 90 4.82 8.38 -9.82
C GLN A 90 3.40 7.85 -10.02
N TYR A 91 3.22 6.53 -10.15
CA TYR A 91 1.89 5.95 -10.35
C TYR A 91 0.95 6.22 -9.16
N VAL A 92 1.47 6.24 -7.93
CA VAL A 92 0.69 6.51 -6.72
C VAL A 92 0.15 7.95 -6.75
N ALA A 93 0.99 8.90 -7.18
CA ALA A 93 0.56 10.29 -7.37
C ALA A 93 -0.57 10.39 -8.41
N THR A 94 -0.45 9.65 -9.51
CA THR A 94 -1.47 9.58 -10.57
C THR A 94 -2.77 8.98 -10.06
N MET A 95 -2.72 7.86 -9.35
CA MET A 95 -3.90 7.21 -8.76
C MET A 95 -4.63 8.13 -7.77
N ILE A 96 -3.91 8.96 -7.02
CA ILE A 96 -4.52 9.92 -6.09
C ILE A 96 -5.13 11.11 -6.81
N ALA A 97 -4.47 11.64 -7.84
CA ALA A 97 -4.91 12.85 -8.53
C ALA A 97 -6.10 12.62 -9.48
N LEU A 98 -6.13 11.47 -10.18
CA LEU A 98 -7.11 11.23 -11.24
C LEU A 98 -8.58 11.20 -10.78
N PRO A 99 -8.95 10.65 -9.62
CA PRO A 99 -10.33 10.70 -9.15
C PRO A 99 -10.88 12.12 -8.97
N PHE A 100 -10.03 13.06 -8.57
CA PHE A 100 -10.42 14.47 -8.50
C PHE A 100 -10.48 15.09 -9.89
N GLY A 101 -9.52 14.77 -10.77
CA GLY A 101 -9.50 15.28 -12.15
C GLY A 101 -10.68 14.82 -13.01
N THR A 102 -11.20 13.62 -12.75
CA THR A 102 -12.36 13.03 -13.43
C THR A 102 -13.69 13.36 -12.76
N SER A 103 -13.67 14.07 -11.62
CA SER A 103 -14.85 14.37 -10.80
C SER A 103 -15.54 13.14 -10.19
N ALA A 104 -14.87 11.99 -10.13
CA ALA A 104 -15.34 10.85 -9.35
C ALA A 104 -15.31 11.15 -7.85
N LEU A 105 -14.33 11.94 -7.40
CA LEU A 105 -14.30 12.59 -6.10
C LEU A 105 -14.50 14.09 -6.30
N ASP A 106 -15.71 14.59 -5.97
CA ASP A 106 -16.03 16.01 -6.08
C ASP A 106 -15.85 16.73 -4.74
N VAL A 107 -14.86 17.61 -4.70
CA VAL A 107 -14.51 18.46 -3.56
C VAL A 107 -15.57 19.53 -3.28
N LYS A 108 -16.39 19.90 -4.27
CA LYS A 108 -17.42 20.95 -4.14
C LYS A 108 -18.80 20.39 -3.81
N ALA A 109 -18.96 19.08 -3.80
CA ALA A 109 -20.21 18.43 -3.44
C ALA A 109 -20.44 18.54 -1.92
N ASN A 110 -20.94 19.70 -1.49
CA ASN A 110 -21.34 19.94 -0.11
C ASN A 110 -22.19 18.77 0.40
N LEU A 111 -21.68 18.06 1.41
CA LEU A 111 -22.33 16.95 2.15
C LEU A 111 -22.33 15.57 1.49
N ASN A 112 -21.64 15.36 0.35
CA ASN A 112 -21.54 14.03 -0.22
C ASN A 112 -20.43 13.21 0.45
N SER A 113 -20.77 11.97 0.82
CA SER A 113 -19.78 10.96 1.20
C SER A 113 -19.38 10.17 -0.03
N SER A 114 -18.09 9.90 -0.18
CA SER A 114 -17.58 8.99 -1.21
C SER A 114 -16.94 7.78 -0.57
N VAL A 115 -17.14 6.63 -1.18
CA VAL A 115 -16.56 5.37 -0.73
C VAL A 115 -15.53 4.93 -1.76
N VAL A 116 -14.33 4.65 -1.29
CA VAL A 116 -13.18 4.22 -2.08
C VAL A 116 -12.83 2.80 -1.65
N ALA A 117 -12.76 1.87 -2.60
CA ALA A 117 -12.16 0.56 -2.39
C ALA A 117 -10.75 0.55 -2.97
N MET A 118 -9.81 0.00 -2.21
CA MET A 118 -8.46 -0.27 -2.67
C MET A 118 -8.16 -1.75 -2.47
N ILE A 119 -7.85 -2.46 -3.55
CA ILE A 119 -7.51 -3.89 -3.52
C ILE A 119 -6.00 -4.00 -3.69
N GLY A 120 -5.32 -4.55 -2.68
CA GLY A 120 -3.88 -4.48 -2.48
C GLY A 120 -3.52 -3.36 -1.49
N LEU A 121 -2.82 -3.67 -0.41
CA LEU A 121 -2.34 -2.67 0.56
C LEU A 121 -0.88 -2.28 0.29
N GLY A 122 -0.03 -3.28 0.03
CA GLY A 122 1.41 -3.11 0.00
C GLY A 122 1.93 -2.44 1.28
N GLY A 123 2.71 -1.36 1.13
CA GLY A 123 3.18 -0.55 2.26
C GLY A 123 2.16 0.47 2.81
N GLY A 124 0.98 0.58 2.20
CA GLY A 124 -0.06 1.53 2.59
C GLY A 124 0.12 2.96 2.07
N SER A 125 1.10 3.23 1.20
CA SER A 125 1.38 4.59 0.72
C SER A 125 0.19 5.24 0.00
N LEU A 126 -0.51 4.49 -0.85
CA LEU A 126 -1.68 5.00 -1.57
C LEU A 126 -2.84 5.30 -0.62
N SER A 127 -3.12 4.39 0.33
CA SER A 127 -4.25 4.54 1.25
C SER A 127 -4.02 5.64 2.29
N ILE A 128 -2.80 5.74 2.85
CA ILE A 128 -2.46 6.78 3.83
C ILE A 128 -2.49 8.15 3.18
N LEU A 129 -1.95 8.30 1.97
CA LEU A 129 -1.93 9.60 1.33
C LEU A 129 -3.34 10.03 0.89
N ALA A 130 -4.17 9.10 0.37
CA ALA A 130 -5.58 9.38 0.11
C ALA A 130 -6.32 9.83 1.39
N PHE A 131 -6.04 9.20 2.54
CA PHE A 131 -6.56 9.61 3.83
C PHE A 131 -6.04 11.00 4.26
N PHE A 132 -4.76 11.31 4.05
CA PHE A 132 -4.21 12.62 4.35
C PHE A 132 -4.87 13.73 3.54
N PHE A 133 -5.11 13.50 2.24
CA PHE A 133 -5.91 14.40 1.40
C PHE A 133 -7.36 14.53 1.90
N HIS A 134 -7.94 13.47 2.46
CA HIS A 134 -9.24 13.55 3.14
C HIS A 134 -9.17 14.45 4.38
N ILE A 135 -8.18 14.31 5.27
CA ILE A 135 -8.10 15.16 6.47
C ILE A 135 -7.98 16.63 6.09
N ILE A 136 -7.06 16.98 5.18
CA ILE A 136 -6.94 18.35 4.66
C ILE A 136 -8.26 18.77 4.01
N GLY A 137 -8.82 17.94 3.13
CA GLY A 137 -10.04 18.25 2.42
C GLY A 137 -11.27 18.36 3.32
N PHE A 138 -11.33 17.66 4.44
CA PHE A 138 -12.39 17.80 5.42
C PHE A 138 -12.32 19.17 6.10
N TYR A 139 -11.12 19.59 6.53
CA TYR A 139 -10.92 20.89 7.17
C TYR A 139 -11.31 22.06 6.25
N TYR A 140 -11.03 21.96 4.94
CA TYR A 140 -11.28 23.05 4.00
C TYR A 140 -12.60 22.93 3.23
N TRP A 141 -13.09 21.71 2.97
CA TRP A 141 -14.17 21.43 2.01
C TRP A 141 -15.31 20.58 2.58
N LYS A 142 -15.27 20.19 3.86
CA LYS A 142 -16.33 19.38 4.53
C LYS A 142 -16.68 18.10 3.75
N TYR A 143 -15.68 17.50 3.12
CA TYR A 143 -15.82 16.31 2.29
C TYR A 143 -15.45 15.05 3.08
N LEU A 144 -16.32 14.03 3.08
CA LEU A 144 -16.10 12.77 3.79
C LEU A 144 -15.75 11.66 2.82
N LEU A 145 -14.61 11.01 3.03
CA LEU A 145 -14.10 9.95 2.18
C LEU A 145 -13.83 8.71 3.01
N TYR A 146 -14.56 7.64 2.73
CA TYR A 146 -14.44 6.34 3.39
C TYR A 146 -13.57 5.43 2.54
N ILE A 147 -12.42 5.02 3.05
CA ILE A 147 -11.47 4.12 2.40
C ILE A 147 -11.59 2.75 3.02
N VAL A 148 -11.83 1.76 2.19
CA VAL A 148 -11.66 0.35 2.54
C VAL A 148 -10.52 -0.24 1.72
N VAL A 149 -9.49 -0.71 2.41
CA VAL A 149 -8.35 -1.40 1.81
C VAL A 149 -8.50 -2.88 2.06
N VAL A 150 -8.29 -3.70 1.03
CA VAL A 150 -8.40 -5.15 1.08
C VAL A 150 -7.04 -5.74 0.74
N GLU A 151 -6.47 -6.47 1.68
CA GLU A 151 -5.19 -7.15 1.52
C GLU A 151 -5.39 -8.63 1.75
N ILE A 152 -4.84 -9.46 0.87
CA ILE A 152 -4.97 -10.91 1.00
C ILE A 152 -4.02 -11.47 2.05
N ASP A 153 -2.84 -10.85 2.22
CA ASP A 153 -1.81 -11.32 3.12
C ASP A 153 -1.83 -10.61 4.49
N PRO A 154 -2.22 -11.30 5.59
CA PRO A 154 -2.19 -10.72 6.93
C PRO A 154 -0.79 -10.29 7.38
N THR A 155 0.28 -10.89 6.84
CA THR A 155 1.65 -10.50 7.15
C THR A 155 1.97 -9.10 6.59
N VAL A 156 1.49 -8.78 5.38
CA VAL A 156 1.61 -7.44 4.80
C VAL A 156 0.87 -6.41 5.65
N VAL A 157 -0.35 -6.72 6.09
CA VAL A 157 -1.12 -5.85 7.00
C VAL A 157 -0.37 -5.61 8.32
N GLN A 158 0.24 -6.65 8.89
CA GLN A 158 1.02 -6.54 10.12
C GLN A 158 2.23 -5.62 9.94
N ILE A 159 2.97 -5.76 8.84
CA ILE A 159 4.12 -4.91 8.53
C ILE A 159 3.67 -3.47 8.34
N ALA A 160 2.63 -3.24 7.53
CA ALA A 160 2.12 -1.92 7.23
C ALA A 160 1.62 -1.19 8.48
N SER A 161 1.00 -1.91 9.42
CA SER A 161 0.58 -1.34 10.69
C SER A 161 1.75 -1.00 11.61
N ARG A 162 2.73 -1.92 11.75
CA ARG A 162 3.85 -1.74 12.68
C ARG A 162 4.88 -0.73 12.21
N TRP A 163 5.19 -0.73 10.92
CA TRP A 163 6.32 0.00 10.36
C TRP A 163 5.91 1.19 9.52
N PHE A 164 4.70 1.17 8.96
CA PHE A 164 4.21 2.23 8.07
C PHE A 164 3.01 2.97 8.64
N ASN A 165 2.71 2.80 9.94
CA ASN A 165 1.67 3.53 10.66
C ASN A 165 0.28 3.46 9.98
N VAL A 166 0.01 2.37 9.25
CA VAL A 166 -1.32 2.09 8.71
C VAL A 166 -2.24 1.72 9.87
N THR A 167 -3.24 2.53 10.13
CA THR A 167 -4.18 2.35 11.24
C THR A 167 -5.62 2.33 10.74
N ASN A 168 -6.49 1.66 11.50
CA ASN A 168 -7.92 1.65 11.25
C ASN A 168 -8.59 2.73 12.08
N ASP A 169 -9.50 3.48 11.47
CA ASP A 169 -10.34 4.47 12.12
C ASP A 169 -11.77 4.48 11.53
N GLU A 170 -12.51 5.58 11.75
CA GLU A 170 -13.89 5.74 11.24
C GLU A 170 -13.94 5.84 9.70
N TYR A 171 -12.91 6.37 9.07
CA TYR A 171 -12.86 6.72 7.64
C TYR A 171 -11.87 5.86 6.85
N HIS A 172 -11.00 5.11 7.50
CA HIS A 172 -10.03 4.22 6.87
C HIS A 172 -10.05 2.83 7.53
N ARG A 173 -10.31 1.78 6.76
CA ARG A 173 -10.29 0.40 7.25
C ARG A 173 -9.55 -0.55 6.33
N VAL A 174 -8.60 -1.27 6.90
CA VAL A 174 -7.91 -2.41 6.27
C VAL A 174 -8.62 -3.71 6.67
N ILE A 175 -8.94 -4.53 5.68
CA ILE A 175 -9.60 -5.83 5.81
C ILE A 175 -8.66 -6.89 5.22
N VAL A 176 -8.41 -7.95 5.99
CA VAL A 176 -7.77 -9.16 5.45
C VAL A 176 -8.84 -10.01 4.77
N ASP A 177 -8.87 -10.01 3.44
CA ASP A 177 -9.81 -10.80 2.63
C ASP A 177 -9.26 -10.96 1.21
N ASP A 178 -9.78 -11.93 0.47
CA ASP A 178 -9.53 -12.00 -0.98
C ASP A 178 -10.30 -10.87 -1.68
N GLY A 179 -9.61 -10.11 -2.54
CA GLY A 179 -10.17 -8.95 -3.22
C GLY A 179 -11.40 -9.26 -4.08
N LYS A 180 -11.43 -10.41 -4.78
CA LYS A 180 -12.59 -10.80 -5.60
C LYS A 180 -13.77 -11.19 -4.71
N ASN A 181 -13.51 -11.94 -3.64
CA ASN A 181 -14.52 -12.26 -2.63
C ASN A 181 -15.10 -11.00 -2.00
N PHE A 182 -14.28 -10.00 -1.72
CA PHE A 182 -14.73 -8.69 -1.25
C PHE A 182 -15.66 -8.02 -2.26
N LEU A 183 -15.27 -7.92 -3.54
CA LEU A 183 -16.10 -7.32 -4.59
C LEU A 183 -17.45 -8.02 -4.72
N LEU A 184 -17.47 -9.37 -4.72
CA LEU A 184 -18.70 -10.17 -4.74
C LEU A 184 -19.59 -9.93 -3.51
N LYS A 185 -19.00 -9.84 -2.31
CA LYS A 185 -19.74 -9.51 -1.07
C LYS A 185 -20.32 -8.11 -1.14
N SER A 186 -19.58 -7.15 -1.70
CA SER A 186 -20.04 -5.76 -1.87
C SER A 186 -21.20 -5.66 -2.86
N ALA A 187 -21.16 -6.40 -3.97
CA ALA A 187 -22.24 -6.46 -4.94
C ALA A 187 -23.53 -7.01 -4.31
N ARG A 188 -23.43 -8.11 -3.56
CA ARG A 188 -24.56 -8.69 -2.79
C ARG A 188 -25.14 -7.69 -1.79
N LYS A 189 -24.30 -6.86 -1.18
CA LYS A 189 -24.70 -5.80 -0.23
C LYS A 189 -25.16 -4.51 -0.93
N ARG A 190 -25.08 -4.44 -2.27
CA ARG A 190 -25.35 -3.26 -3.09
C ARG A 190 -24.55 -2.03 -2.69
N ILE A 191 -23.31 -2.26 -2.25
CA ILE A 191 -22.36 -1.18 -1.94
C ILE A 191 -21.73 -0.74 -3.25
N ARG A 192 -21.77 0.58 -3.49
CA ARG A 192 -21.13 1.21 -4.64
C ARG A 192 -20.00 2.13 -4.21
N TYR A 193 -18.99 2.22 -5.06
CA TYR A 193 -17.76 2.95 -4.83
C TYR A 193 -17.65 4.08 -5.85
N SER A 194 -17.20 5.24 -5.39
CA SER A 194 -16.80 6.33 -6.28
C SER A 194 -15.48 5.99 -6.98
N VAL A 195 -14.62 5.23 -6.31
CA VAL A 195 -13.33 4.79 -6.87
C VAL A 195 -13.05 3.37 -6.43
N ILE A 196 -12.61 2.54 -7.36
CA ILE A 196 -12.00 1.24 -7.07
C ILE A 196 -10.58 1.27 -7.62
N PHE A 197 -9.60 1.11 -6.74
CA PHE A 197 -8.19 0.90 -7.11
C PHE A 197 -7.88 -0.59 -7.08
N LEU A 198 -7.32 -1.11 -8.17
CA LEU A 198 -6.79 -2.47 -8.28
C LEU A 198 -5.26 -2.40 -8.37
N ASP A 199 -4.61 -2.62 -7.23
CA ASP A 199 -3.15 -2.65 -7.06
C ASP A 199 -2.72 -3.95 -6.34
N ALA A 200 -3.40 -5.06 -6.66
CA ALA A 200 -3.11 -6.37 -6.10
C ALA A 200 -2.23 -7.16 -7.06
N CYS A 201 -0.95 -7.30 -6.72
CA CYS A 201 0.04 -8.06 -7.48
C CYS A 201 0.07 -9.54 -7.04
N GLY A 202 0.43 -10.44 -7.94
CA GLY A 202 0.64 -11.86 -7.63
C GLY A 202 2.11 -12.23 -7.38
N ASP A 203 2.36 -13.52 -7.20
CA ASP A 203 3.70 -14.08 -6.98
C ASP A 203 4.57 -14.13 -8.26
N ASP A 204 3.93 -14.04 -9.43
CA ASP A 204 4.59 -14.19 -10.73
C ASP A 204 5.01 -12.83 -11.32
N SER A 205 6.29 -12.50 -11.12
CA SER A 205 7.00 -11.36 -11.72
C SER A 205 6.49 -9.95 -11.33
N ILE A 206 7.43 -9.02 -11.19
CA ILE A 206 7.28 -7.63 -10.70
C ILE A 206 6.32 -6.75 -11.55
N LEU A 207 5.72 -7.27 -12.63
CA LEU A 207 4.97 -6.51 -13.64
C LEU A 207 3.51 -6.92 -13.84
N SER A 208 2.98 -7.89 -13.10
CA SER A 208 1.58 -8.37 -13.29
C SER A 208 0.64 -7.87 -12.19
N CYS A 209 0.59 -6.54 -12.02
CA CYS A 209 -0.41 -5.89 -11.18
C CYS A 209 -1.45 -5.21 -12.11
N PRO A 210 -2.76 -5.42 -11.90
CA PRO A 210 -3.33 -6.39 -10.97
C PRO A 210 -3.17 -7.83 -11.47
N VAL A 211 -3.34 -8.81 -10.57
CA VAL A 211 -3.45 -10.24 -10.93
C VAL A 211 -4.50 -10.40 -12.01
N SER A 212 -4.19 -11.17 -13.06
CA SER A 212 -5.04 -11.32 -14.26
C SER A 212 -6.49 -11.65 -13.96
N SER A 213 -6.77 -12.40 -12.89
CA SER A 213 -8.14 -12.75 -12.51
C SER A 213 -9.01 -11.57 -12.06
N PHE A 214 -8.45 -10.39 -11.80
CA PHE A 214 -9.22 -9.16 -11.62
C PHE A 214 -9.64 -8.50 -12.94
N LEU A 215 -9.04 -8.92 -14.05
CA LEU A 215 -9.32 -8.44 -15.41
C LEU A 215 -10.21 -9.41 -16.20
N ASP A 216 -10.69 -10.49 -15.56
CA ASP A 216 -11.68 -11.39 -16.16
C ASP A 216 -12.98 -10.63 -16.44
N ASP A 217 -13.61 -10.90 -17.58
CA ASP A 217 -14.84 -10.21 -18.03
C ASP A 217 -15.93 -10.22 -16.95
N GLU A 218 -16.10 -11.34 -16.24
CA GLU A 218 -17.06 -11.46 -15.13
C GLU A 218 -16.81 -10.42 -14.02
N VAL A 219 -15.54 -10.20 -13.65
CA VAL A 219 -15.17 -9.23 -12.62
C VAL A 219 -15.34 -7.81 -13.13
N LEU A 220 -14.92 -7.53 -14.37
CA LEU A 220 -15.06 -6.21 -14.97
C LEU A 220 -16.54 -5.82 -15.17
N GLU A 221 -17.38 -6.76 -15.61
CA GLU A 221 -18.82 -6.56 -15.73
C GLU A 221 -19.49 -6.33 -14.37
N LEU A 222 -19.11 -7.10 -13.34
CA LEU A 222 -19.56 -6.89 -11.96
C LEU A 222 -19.18 -5.49 -11.48
N VAL A 223 -17.94 -5.07 -11.73
CA VAL A 223 -17.45 -3.75 -11.34
C VAL A 223 -18.23 -2.65 -12.04
N ALA A 224 -18.32 -2.71 -13.36
CA ALA A 224 -18.94 -1.68 -14.19
C ALA A 224 -20.45 -1.52 -13.92
N ASN A 225 -21.17 -2.63 -13.73
CA ASN A 225 -22.62 -2.62 -13.64
C ASN A 225 -23.15 -2.50 -12.20
N GLU A 226 -22.42 -3.05 -11.22
CA GLU A 226 -22.93 -3.19 -9.86
C GLU A 226 -22.17 -2.39 -8.81
N LEU A 227 -20.86 -2.21 -8.97
CA LEU A 227 -19.98 -1.73 -7.89
C LEU A 227 -19.51 -0.29 -8.05
N ILE A 228 -19.49 0.31 -9.24
CA ILE A 228 -19.16 1.73 -9.38
C ILE A 228 -20.41 2.61 -9.39
N THR A 229 -20.28 3.85 -8.90
CA THR A 229 -21.32 4.88 -9.07
C THR A 229 -21.37 5.38 -10.52
N SER A 230 -22.37 6.18 -10.88
CA SER A 230 -22.54 6.70 -12.25
C SER A 230 -21.39 7.59 -12.73
N SER A 231 -20.67 8.23 -11.79
CA SER A 231 -19.45 8.99 -12.04
C SER A 231 -18.21 8.28 -11.49
N GLY A 232 -18.38 7.02 -11.08
CA GLY A 232 -17.34 6.24 -10.45
C GLY A 232 -16.34 5.73 -11.47
N ILE A 233 -15.13 5.43 -11.00
CA ILE A 233 -14.03 5.01 -11.85
C ILE A 233 -13.31 3.80 -11.27
N LEU A 234 -12.85 2.95 -12.18
CA LEU A 234 -11.94 1.86 -11.91
C LEU A 234 -10.53 2.30 -12.35
N PHE A 235 -9.56 2.15 -11.46
CA PHE A 235 -8.14 2.31 -11.78
C PHE A 235 -7.39 1.03 -11.54
N THR A 236 -6.51 0.70 -12.47
CA THR A 236 -5.55 -0.40 -12.36
C THR A 236 -4.14 0.17 -12.43
N HIS A 237 -3.18 -0.50 -11.77
CA HIS A 237 -1.75 -0.25 -12.00
C HIS A 237 -1.35 -0.61 -13.43
#